data_AF-A0A1G3VUV7-F1
#
_entry.id   AF-A0A1G3VUV7-F1
#
_cell.length_a   1.000
_cell.length_b   1.000
_cell.length_c   1.000
_cell.angle_alpha   90.00
_cell.angle_beta   90.00
_cell.angle_gamma   90.00
#
_symmetry.space_group_name_H-M   'P 1'
#
loop_
_entity.id
_entity.type
_entity.pdbx_description
1 polymer ?
#
loop_
_entity_poly.entity_id
_entity_poly.type
_entity_poly.pdbx_seq_one_letter_code
_entity_poly.pdbx_strand_id
1 'polypeptide(L)'
;MYPLGIAVSVFILCIGVWLTRLQGKPRKITLYTLAIGLFLYKAIEYTIYGLNMQLNKIPLEFSTMSYFIFSISVIFNIKKLSSVAAFCAFVSGIGYLLSFMVIGNQYFENNGFQLAIMAFLNHSILFLGSMLLVKQIDFNSKEISNILKFTFVYVFYVIIMNQLIPFTQQYIFIRVLLGADLLSSLFPNHVFTSYEYLLYFLLIFTIYRVFISLFFLIGKTIGRNHGGMKNEHTI
;
A
#
# COMPACT_ATOMS: atom_id res chain seq x y z
N MET A 1 19.60 -1.44 -17.92
CA MET A 1 18.21 -1.76 -17.51
C MET A 1 17.53 -0.66 -16.67
N TYR A 2 18.24 0.34 -16.12
CA TYR A 2 17.65 1.54 -15.48
C TYR A 2 16.57 2.28 -16.29
N PRO A 3 16.74 2.56 -17.61
CA PRO A 3 15.73 3.31 -18.34
C PRO A 3 14.40 2.56 -18.48
N LEU A 4 14.43 1.21 -18.50
CA LEU A 4 13.22 0.41 -18.63
C LEU A 4 12.37 0.46 -17.35
N GLY A 5 12.98 0.26 -16.17
CA GLY A 5 12.26 0.34 -14.89
C GLY A 5 11.62 1.71 -14.66
N ILE A 6 12.35 2.78 -15.01
CA ILE A 6 11.83 4.15 -14.98
C ILE A 6 10.68 4.30 -15.98
N ALA A 7 10.88 3.93 -17.24
CA ALA A 7 9.88 4.08 -18.30
C ALA A 7 8.57 3.35 -17.96
N VAL A 8 8.64 2.09 -17.53
CA VAL A 8 7.43 1.32 -17.19
C VAL A 8 6.75 1.90 -15.95
N SER A 9 7.50 2.31 -14.93
CA SER A 9 6.91 2.90 -13.71
C SER A 9 6.22 4.24 -14.02
N VAL A 10 6.86 5.11 -14.79
CA VAL A 10 6.28 6.39 -15.25
C VAL A 10 5.04 6.13 -16.11
N PHE A 11 5.09 5.13 -16.99
CA PHE A 11 3.94 4.73 -17.81
C PHE A 11 2.74 4.31 -16.94
N ILE A 12 2.95 3.49 -15.91
CA ILE A 12 1.90 3.10 -14.96
C ILE A 12 1.37 4.31 -14.17
N LEU A 13 2.25 5.23 -13.75
CA LEU A 13 1.82 6.48 -13.09
C LEU A 13 0.92 7.31 -14.01
N CYS A 14 1.30 7.48 -15.27
CA CYS A 14 0.52 8.18 -16.28
C CYS A 14 -0.84 7.49 -16.54
N ILE A 15 -0.86 6.15 -16.63
CA ILE A 15 -2.12 5.39 -16.74
C ILE A 15 -2.99 5.63 -15.51
N GLY A 16 -2.44 5.60 -14.30
CA GLY A 16 -3.22 5.84 -13.08
C GLY A 16 -3.88 7.22 -13.09
N VAL A 17 -3.14 8.26 -13.49
CA VAL A 17 -3.70 9.60 -13.67
C VAL A 17 -4.77 9.61 -14.77
N TRP A 18 -4.56 8.93 -15.89
CA TRP A 18 -5.55 8.82 -16.95
C TRP A 18 -6.83 8.08 -16.51
N LEU A 19 -6.70 7.01 -15.72
CA LEU A 19 -7.83 6.25 -15.16
C LEU A 19 -8.70 7.10 -14.24
N THR A 20 -8.14 8.15 -13.63
CA THR A 20 -8.96 9.13 -12.90
C THR A 20 -9.98 9.85 -13.81
N ARG A 21 -9.92 9.74 -15.14
CA ARG A 21 -10.93 10.29 -16.03
C ARG A 21 -12.13 9.37 -16.24
N LEU A 22 -12.01 8.07 -15.94
CA LEU A 22 -13.11 7.13 -16.09
C LEU A 22 -14.25 7.44 -15.10
N GLN A 23 -15.49 7.23 -15.55
CA GLN A 23 -16.72 7.49 -14.78
C GLN A 23 -17.73 6.35 -14.97
N GLY A 24 -18.75 6.29 -14.12
CA GLY A 24 -19.88 5.36 -14.26
C GLY A 24 -19.49 3.89 -14.38
N LYS A 25 -20.09 3.18 -15.34
CA LYS A 25 -19.92 1.75 -15.59
C LYS A 25 -18.46 1.33 -15.90
N PRO A 26 -17.72 1.96 -16.83
CA PRO A 26 -16.34 1.54 -17.12
C PRO A 26 -15.42 1.66 -15.89
N ARG A 27 -15.57 2.75 -15.09
CA ARG A 27 -14.83 2.89 -13.82
C ARG A 27 -15.09 1.70 -12.88
N LYS A 28 -16.36 1.36 -12.67
CA LYS A 28 -16.76 0.26 -11.76
C LYS A 28 -16.23 -1.08 -12.26
N ILE A 29 -16.35 -1.36 -13.57
CA ILE A 29 -15.84 -2.60 -14.17
C ILE A 29 -14.33 -2.71 -13.99
N THR A 30 -13.57 -1.68 -14.37
CA THR A 30 -12.10 -1.71 -14.24
C THR A 30 -11.68 -1.92 -12.78
N LEU A 31 -12.30 -1.20 -11.85
CA LEU A 31 -12.02 -1.33 -10.41
C LEU A 31 -12.31 -2.75 -9.90
N TYR A 32 -13.46 -3.33 -10.28
CA TYR A 32 -13.82 -4.71 -9.90
C TYR A 32 -12.88 -5.75 -10.51
N THR A 33 -12.52 -5.62 -11.79
CA THR A 33 -11.60 -6.54 -12.46
C THR A 33 -10.23 -6.53 -11.79
N LEU A 34 -9.68 -5.34 -11.48
CA LEU A 34 -8.43 -5.19 -10.76
C LEU A 34 -8.49 -5.84 -9.37
N ALA A 35 -9.57 -5.59 -8.63
CA ALA A 35 -9.77 -6.13 -7.28
C ALA A 35 -9.90 -7.66 -7.26
N ILE A 36 -10.71 -8.24 -8.15
CA ILE A 36 -10.92 -9.69 -8.26
C ILE A 36 -9.61 -10.37 -8.69
N GLY A 37 -8.94 -9.85 -9.71
CA GLY A 37 -7.68 -10.44 -10.20
C GLY A 37 -6.61 -10.49 -9.10
N LEU A 38 -6.44 -9.37 -8.37
CA LEU A 38 -5.51 -9.30 -7.25
C LEU A 38 -5.93 -10.22 -6.10
N PHE A 39 -7.24 -10.26 -5.77
CA PHE A 39 -7.76 -11.08 -4.68
C PHE A 39 -7.51 -12.56 -4.95
N LEU A 40 -7.90 -13.06 -6.12
CA LEU A 40 -7.75 -14.46 -6.48
C LEU A 40 -6.28 -14.85 -6.49
N TYR A 41 -5.43 -14.04 -7.12
CA TYR A 41 -3.98 -14.30 -7.16
C TYR A 41 -3.39 -14.40 -5.75
N LYS A 42 -3.65 -13.42 -4.88
CA LYS A 42 -3.10 -13.40 -3.52
C LYS A 42 -3.74 -14.44 -2.61
N ALA A 43 -5.05 -14.66 -2.71
CA ALA A 43 -5.70 -15.74 -1.95
C ALA A 43 -5.09 -17.10 -2.29
N ILE A 44 -4.87 -17.40 -3.57
CA ILE A 44 -4.22 -18.64 -4.01
C ILE A 44 -2.78 -18.70 -3.50
N GLU A 45 -1.99 -17.65 -3.70
CA GLU A 45 -0.57 -17.59 -3.27
C GLU A 45 -0.42 -17.85 -1.77
N TYR A 46 -1.17 -17.13 -0.92
CA TYR A 46 -1.10 -17.28 0.53
C TYR A 46 -1.72 -18.59 1.02
N THR A 47 -2.73 -19.14 0.32
CA THR A 47 -3.25 -20.48 0.62
C THR A 47 -2.19 -21.55 0.35
N ILE A 48 -1.47 -21.47 -0.77
CA ILE A 48 -0.37 -22.38 -1.08
C ILE A 48 0.73 -22.28 -0.02
N TYR A 49 1.07 -21.08 0.44
CA TYR A 49 2.05 -20.91 1.53
C TYR A 49 1.56 -21.54 2.83
N GLY A 50 0.28 -21.37 3.18
CA GLY A 50 -0.32 -22.01 4.35
C GLY A 50 -0.31 -23.53 4.27
N LEU A 51 -0.73 -24.11 3.14
CA LEU A 51 -0.75 -25.56 2.91
C LEU A 51 0.66 -26.17 2.94
N ASN A 52 1.67 -25.42 2.52
CA ASN A 52 3.08 -25.84 2.58
C ASN A 52 3.75 -25.50 3.92
N MET A 53 2.99 -25.08 4.94
CA MET A 53 3.49 -24.71 6.28
C MET A 53 4.57 -23.63 6.26
N GLN A 54 4.55 -22.74 5.26
CA GLN A 54 5.49 -21.62 5.12
C GLN A 54 5.01 -20.42 5.94
N LEU A 55 4.93 -20.60 7.27
CA LEU A 55 4.37 -19.62 8.21
C LEU A 55 5.13 -18.28 8.20
N ASN A 56 6.42 -18.30 7.87
CA ASN A 56 7.24 -17.10 7.73
C ASN A 56 6.87 -16.22 6.51
N LYS A 57 5.97 -16.70 5.64
CA LYS A 57 5.41 -15.95 4.52
C LYS A 57 4.00 -15.44 4.80
N ILE A 58 3.52 -15.47 6.05
CA ILE A 58 2.24 -14.86 6.41
C ILE A 58 2.27 -13.36 6.11
N PRO A 59 1.15 -12.76 5.66
CA PRO A 59 1.07 -11.35 5.34
C PRO A 59 1.33 -10.47 6.57
N LEU A 60 2.58 -10.03 6.74
CA LEU A 60 2.98 -9.09 7.79
C LEU A 60 3.18 -7.69 7.24
N GLU A 61 3.65 -7.58 6.00
CA GLU A 61 3.97 -6.31 5.38
C GLU A 61 2.75 -5.45 5.08
N PHE A 62 2.94 -4.13 5.14
CA PHE A 62 1.89 -3.17 4.88
C PHE A 62 1.35 -3.32 3.46
N SER A 63 2.25 -3.52 2.49
CA SER A 63 1.90 -3.79 1.09
C SER A 63 1.07 -5.05 0.90
N THR A 64 1.36 -6.09 1.68
CA THR A 64 0.60 -7.34 1.60
C THR A 64 -0.81 -7.17 2.15
N MET A 65 -0.95 -6.49 3.29
CA MET A 65 -2.27 -6.16 3.84
C MET A 65 -3.07 -5.27 2.89
N SER A 66 -2.41 -4.34 2.18
CA SER A 66 -3.05 -3.50 1.17
C SER A 66 -3.74 -4.33 0.08
N TYR A 67 -3.17 -5.47 -0.36
CA TYR A 67 -3.81 -6.32 -1.38
C TYR A 67 -5.19 -6.79 -0.95
N PHE A 68 -5.29 -7.34 0.26
CA PHE A 68 -6.54 -7.87 0.78
C PHE A 68 -7.54 -6.78 1.13
N ILE A 69 -7.11 -5.71 1.80
CA ILE A 69 -8.00 -4.62 2.20
C ILE A 69 -8.58 -3.91 0.99
N PHE A 70 -7.75 -3.63 -0.02
CA PHE A 70 -8.21 -3.07 -1.28
C PHE A 70 -9.25 -3.98 -1.94
N SER A 71 -8.88 -5.24 -2.17
CA SER A 71 -9.74 -6.19 -2.86
C SER A 71 -11.07 -6.44 -2.15
N ILE A 72 -11.03 -6.70 -0.84
CA ILE A 72 -12.22 -6.96 -0.01
C ILE A 72 -13.12 -5.72 0.02
N SER A 73 -12.53 -4.54 0.23
CA SER A 73 -13.32 -3.29 0.26
C SER A 73 -14.06 -3.04 -1.05
N VAL A 74 -13.45 -3.37 -2.19
CA VAL A 74 -14.07 -3.20 -3.52
C VAL A 74 -15.10 -4.30 -3.80
N ILE A 75 -14.73 -5.58 -3.65
CA ILE A 75 -15.58 -6.72 -4.00
C ILE A 75 -16.90 -6.68 -3.20
N PHE A 76 -16.80 -6.45 -1.89
CA PHE A 76 -17.94 -6.39 -0.97
C PHE A 76 -18.53 -4.99 -0.82
N ASN A 77 -18.02 -3.99 -1.56
CA ASN A 77 -18.50 -2.60 -1.53
C ASN A 77 -18.58 -2.00 -0.11
N ILE A 78 -17.55 -2.23 0.71
CA ILE A 78 -17.52 -1.80 2.11
C ILE A 78 -17.14 -0.32 2.19
N LYS A 79 -18.14 0.57 2.08
CA LYS A 79 -17.94 2.04 2.07
C LYS A 79 -17.11 2.58 3.23
N LYS A 80 -17.24 1.99 4.43
CA LYS A 80 -16.49 2.40 5.63
C LYS A 80 -14.98 2.15 5.51
N LEU A 81 -14.55 1.26 4.63
CA LEU A 81 -13.14 0.92 4.40
C LEU A 81 -12.59 1.58 3.14
N SER A 82 -13.40 2.24 2.31
CA SER A 82 -12.96 2.79 1.03
C SER A 82 -11.78 3.76 1.16
N SER A 83 -11.75 4.62 2.18
CA SER A 83 -10.64 5.55 2.42
C SER A 83 -9.35 4.83 2.85
N VAL A 84 -9.49 3.86 3.75
CA VAL A 84 -8.39 3.01 4.22
C VAL A 84 -7.82 2.19 3.07
N ALA A 85 -8.68 1.50 2.32
CA ALA A 85 -8.34 0.70 1.15
C ALA A 85 -7.62 1.54 0.09
N ALA A 86 -8.16 2.71 -0.26
CA ALA A 86 -7.52 3.58 -1.24
C ALA A 86 -6.18 4.12 -0.75
N PHE A 87 -6.07 4.53 0.52
CA PHE A 87 -4.82 5.02 1.08
C PHE A 87 -3.75 3.92 1.14
N CYS A 88 -4.10 2.74 1.66
CA CYS A 88 -3.19 1.59 1.74
C CYS A 88 -2.74 1.14 0.35
N ALA A 89 -3.66 1.10 -0.63
CA ALA A 89 -3.33 0.79 -2.02
C ALA A 89 -2.44 1.87 -2.66
N PHE A 90 -2.74 3.14 -2.39
CA PHE A 90 -1.97 4.27 -2.90
C PHE A 90 -0.53 4.25 -2.41
N VAL A 91 -0.32 4.20 -1.08
CA VAL A 91 1.02 4.26 -0.47
C VAL A 91 1.86 3.06 -0.90
N SER A 92 1.29 1.84 -0.86
CA SER A 92 2.02 0.64 -1.28
C SER A 92 2.32 0.67 -2.78
N GLY A 93 1.36 1.08 -3.61
CA GLY A 93 1.52 1.18 -5.05
C GLY A 93 2.57 2.22 -5.45
N ILE A 94 2.42 3.47 -5.02
CA ILE A 94 3.34 4.56 -5.37
C ILE A 94 4.73 4.34 -4.76
N GLY A 95 4.81 3.86 -3.52
CA GLY A 95 6.06 3.57 -2.84
C GLY A 95 6.87 2.51 -3.59
N TYR A 96 6.21 1.43 -4.03
CA TYR A 96 6.87 0.41 -4.84
C TYR A 96 7.28 0.95 -6.22
N LEU A 97 6.41 1.65 -6.94
CA LEU A 97 6.74 2.20 -8.26
C LEU A 97 7.95 3.14 -8.20
N LEU A 98 8.00 4.04 -7.21
CA LEU A 98 9.15 4.93 -7.01
C LEU A 98 10.42 4.16 -6.62
N SER A 99 10.30 3.17 -5.72
CA SER A 99 11.45 2.34 -5.34
C SER A 99 11.97 1.54 -6.54
N PHE A 100 11.08 1.01 -7.37
CA PHE A 100 11.44 0.21 -8.54
C PHE A 100 12.17 1.04 -9.61
N MET A 101 11.92 2.35 -9.70
CA MET A 101 12.70 3.26 -10.56
C MET A 101 14.18 3.32 -10.16
N VAL A 102 14.46 3.25 -8.84
CA VAL A 102 15.81 3.45 -8.29
C VAL A 102 16.54 2.11 -8.11
N ILE A 103 15.88 1.12 -7.51
CA ILE A 103 16.50 -0.15 -7.09
C ILE A 103 15.90 -1.39 -7.78
N GLY A 104 15.06 -1.22 -8.81
CA GLY A 104 14.41 -2.34 -9.50
C GLY A 104 15.38 -3.37 -10.09
N ASN A 105 16.53 -2.94 -10.61
CA ASN A 105 17.55 -3.86 -11.15
C ASN A 105 18.16 -4.74 -10.06
N GLN A 106 18.50 -4.17 -8.90
CA GLN A 106 19.00 -4.94 -7.76
C GLN A 106 17.94 -5.93 -7.27
N TYR A 107 16.66 -5.52 -7.29
CA TYR A 107 15.56 -6.42 -6.94
C TYR A 107 15.44 -7.60 -7.90
N PHE A 108 15.62 -7.36 -9.22
CA PHE A 108 15.68 -8.42 -10.24
C PHE A 108 16.82 -9.41 -10.01
N GLU A 109 18.02 -8.91 -9.73
CA GLU A 109 19.21 -9.72 -9.49
C GLU A 109 19.06 -10.59 -8.24
N ASN A 110 18.50 -10.03 -7.16
CA ASN A 110 18.42 -10.70 -5.86
C ASN A 110 17.23 -11.67 -5.74
N ASN A 111 16.11 -11.39 -6.41
CA ASN A 111 14.86 -12.16 -6.25
C ASN A 111 14.45 -12.92 -7.51
N GLY A 112 15.14 -12.69 -8.63
CA GLY A 112 14.79 -13.26 -9.92
C GLY A 112 13.67 -12.51 -10.64
N PHE A 113 13.66 -12.71 -11.96
CA PHE A 113 12.79 -11.99 -12.90
C PHE A 113 11.29 -12.15 -12.61
N GLN A 114 10.84 -13.38 -12.36
CA GLN A 114 9.43 -13.68 -12.19
C GLN A 114 8.85 -13.03 -10.93
N LEU A 115 9.55 -13.12 -9.79
CA LEU A 115 9.09 -12.51 -8.53
C LEU A 115 9.08 -10.98 -8.62
N ALA A 116 10.09 -10.39 -9.25
CA ALA A 116 10.15 -8.95 -9.49
C ALA A 116 9.00 -8.42 -10.35
N ILE A 117 8.67 -9.11 -11.44
CA ILE A 117 7.52 -8.74 -12.28
C ILE A 117 6.21 -8.90 -11.52
N MET A 118 6.02 -10.02 -10.82
CA MET A 118 4.78 -10.23 -10.07
C MET A 118 4.61 -9.18 -8.97
N ALA A 119 5.68 -8.85 -8.23
CA ALA A 119 5.65 -7.76 -7.27
C ALA A 119 5.32 -6.42 -7.95
N PHE A 120 5.92 -6.11 -9.10
CA PHE A 120 5.61 -4.91 -9.87
C PHE A 120 4.14 -4.84 -10.32
N LEU A 121 3.60 -5.93 -10.86
CA LEU A 121 2.21 -6.00 -11.31
C LEU A 121 1.23 -5.84 -10.14
N ASN A 122 1.47 -6.52 -9.01
CA ASN A 122 0.61 -6.41 -7.82
C ASN A 122 0.54 -4.98 -7.29
N HIS A 123 1.69 -4.29 -7.21
CA HIS A 123 1.73 -2.90 -6.76
C HIS A 123 1.18 -1.92 -7.79
N SER A 124 1.36 -2.21 -9.08
CA SER A 124 0.71 -1.44 -10.16
C SER A 124 -0.80 -1.52 -10.05
N ILE A 125 -1.36 -2.72 -9.83
CA ILE A 125 -2.80 -2.91 -9.62
C ILE A 125 -3.30 -2.11 -8.43
N LEU A 126 -2.58 -2.13 -7.29
CA LEU A 126 -2.93 -1.30 -6.14
C LEU A 126 -2.93 0.19 -6.48
N PHE A 127 -1.89 0.68 -7.15
CA PHE A 127 -1.82 2.09 -7.53
C PHE A 127 -2.98 2.48 -8.46
N LEU A 128 -3.21 1.74 -9.53
CA LEU A 128 -4.31 1.98 -10.48
C LEU A 128 -5.67 1.89 -9.80
N GLY A 129 -5.87 0.89 -8.95
CA GLY A 129 -7.07 0.70 -8.14
C GLY A 129 -7.33 1.86 -7.19
N SER A 130 -6.28 2.37 -6.54
CA SER A 130 -6.39 3.54 -5.65
C SER A 130 -6.87 4.78 -6.41
N MET A 131 -6.34 5.03 -7.62
CA MET A 131 -6.73 6.19 -8.45
C MET A 131 -8.21 6.14 -8.85
N LEU A 132 -8.75 4.95 -9.09
CA LEU A 132 -10.17 4.75 -9.38
C LEU A 132 -11.04 4.88 -8.13
N LEU A 133 -10.58 4.34 -6.99
CA LEU A 133 -11.31 4.30 -5.72
C LEU A 133 -11.40 5.67 -5.04
N VAL A 134 -10.42 6.55 -5.27
CA VAL A 134 -10.35 7.92 -4.74
C VAL A 134 -11.63 8.73 -5.00
N LYS A 135 -12.33 8.47 -6.11
CA LYS A 135 -13.58 9.16 -6.46
C LYS A 135 -14.77 8.82 -5.56
N GLN A 136 -14.70 7.75 -4.78
CA GLN A 136 -15.78 7.30 -3.91
C GLN A 136 -15.63 7.80 -2.46
N ILE A 137 -14.59 8.59 -2.18
CA ILE A 137 -14.22 9.01 -0.83
C ILE A 137 -14.63 10.45 -0.60
N ASP A 138 -15.38 10.66 0.48
CA ASP A 138 -15.63 11.99 1.02
C ASP A 138 -14.45 12.41 1.92
N PHE A 139 -13.48 13.14 1.35
CA PHE A 139 -12.23 13.54 2.02
C PHE A 139 -12.45 14.55 3.18
N ASN A 140 -12.93 14.04 4.31
CA ASN A 140 -13.18 14.75 5.56
C ASN A 140 -12.24 14.28 6.69
N SER A 141 -12.27 14.93 7.85
CA SER A 141 -11.43 14.56 9.00
C SER A 141 -11.74 13.19 9.59
N LYS A 142 -12.97 12.68 9.41
CA LYS A 142 -13.36 11.33 9.85
C LYS A 142 -12.60 10.26 9.07
N GLU A 143 -12.39 10.44 7.78
CA GLU A 143 -11.61 9.50 6.97
C GLU A 143 -10.13 9.45 7.36
N ILE A 144 -9.56 10.59 7.78
CA ILE A 144 -8.21 10.62 8.39
C ILE A 144 -8.18 9.77 9.66
N SER A 145 -9.20 9.90 10.51
CA SER A 145 -9.32 9.09 11.73
C SER A 145 -9.46 7.60 11.42
N ASN A 146 -10.21 7.23 10.38
CA ASN A 146 -10.36 5.84 9.95
C ASN A 146 -9.03 5.23 9.52
N ILE A 147 -8.22 5.97 8.75
CA ILE A 147 -6.87 5.55 8.36
C ILE A 147 -6.01 5.33 9.61
N LEU A 148 -5.96 6.29 10.53
CA LEU A 148 -5.16 6.17 11.75
C LEU A 148 -5.59 5.00 12.65
N LYS A 149 -6.91 4.78 12.81
CA LYS A 149 -7.44 3.63 13.55
C LYS A 149 -7.01 2.32 12.90
N PHE A 150 -7.09 2.23 11.58
CA PHE A 150 -6.60 1.08 10.86
C PHE A 150 -5.09 0.87 11.07
N THR A 151 -4.28 1.92 10.97
CA THR A 151 -2.83 1.85 11.21
C THR A 151 -2.53 1.32 12.61
N PHE A 152 -3.26 1.81 13.61
CA PHE A 152 -3.09 1.36 14.99
C PHE A 152 -3.39 -0.14 15.13
N VAL A 153 -4.51 -0.61 14.57
CA VAL A 153 -4.88 -2.04 14.56
C VAL A 153 -3.84 -2.86 13.80
N TYR A 154 -3.34 -2.36 12.67
CA TYR A 154 -2.31 -3.02 11.88
C TYR A 154 -0.97 -3.15 12.63
N VAL A 155 -0.51 -2.08 13.29
CA VAL A 155 0.70 -2.13 14.12
C VAL A 155 0.54 -3.15 15.25
N PHE A 156 -0.62 -3.17 15.91
CA PHE A 156 -0.91 -4.15 16.95
C PHE A 156 -0.89 -5.59 16.42
N TYR A 157 -1.48 -5.82 15.25
CA TYR A 157 -1.38 -7.11 14.54
C TYR A 157 0.08 -7.50 14.27
N VAL A 158 0.91 -6.59 13.76
CA VAL A 158 2.33 -6.86 13.49
C VAL A 158 3.08 -7.23 14.76
N ILE A 159 2.82 -6.54 15.87
CA ILE A 159 3.45 -6.83 17.17
C ILE A 159 3.08 -8.25 17.64
N ILE A 160 1.80 -8.62 17.59
CA ILE A 160 1.34 -9.96 17.98
C ILE A 160 1.99 -11.03 17.09
N MET A 161 1.93 -10.86 15.77
CA MET A 161 2.48 -11.84 14.84
C MET A 161 3.98 -12.02 15.00
N ASN A 162 4.72 -10.95 15.30
CA ASN A 162 6.16 -11.00 15.55
C ASN A 162 6.52 -11.79 16.82
N GLN A 163 5.60 -11.94 17.78
CA GLN A 163 5.78 -12.81 18.94
C GLN A 163 5.42 -14.27 18.65
N LEU A 164 4.49 -14.52 17.74
CA LEU A 164 3.98 -15.86 17.42
C LEU A 164 4.82 -16.60 16.37
N ILE A 165 5.43 -15.87 15.44
CA ILE A 165 6.12 -16.45 14.29
C ILE A 165 7.55 -15.91 14.18
N PRO A 166 8.57 -16.79 14.15
CA PRO A 166 9.94 -16.39 13.89
C PRO A 166 10.10 -16.05 12.40
N PHE A 167 9.97 -14.76 12.06
CA PHE A 167 10.24 -14.28 10.71
C PHE A 167 11.76 -14.24 10.47
N THR A 168 12.27 -15.21 9.71
CA THR A 168 13.69 -15.31 9.33
C THR A 168 14.13 -14.28 8.29
N GLN A 169 13.19 -13.57 7.66
CA GLN A 169 13.49 -12.56 6.66
C GLN A 169 14.01 -11.29 7.36
N GLN A 170 15.28 -10.98 7.12
CA GLN A 170 15.97 -9.78 7.61
C GLN A 170 15.36 -8.45 7.10
N TYR A 171 14.47 -8.48 6.11
CA TYR A 171 14.02 -7.29 5.39
C TYR A 171 12.51 -7.09 5.41
N ILE A 172 11.87 -7.41 6.54
CA ILE A 172 10.49 -6.97 6.71
C ILE A 172 10.52 -5.46 7.06
N PHE A 173 10.15 -4.61 6.11
CA PHE A 173 10.23 -3.15 6.20
C PHE A 173 9.51 -2.63 7.44
N ILE A 174 8.30 -3.13 7.74
CA ILE A 174 7.58 -2.69 8.93
C ILE A 174 8.30 -3.08 10.23
N ARG A 175 9.03 -4.21 10.25
CA ARG A 175 9.83 -4.60 11.43
C ARG A 175 11.06 -3.71 11.58
N VAL A 176 11.76 -3.40 10.49
CA VAL A 176 12.88 -2.44 10.51
C VAL A 176 12.42 -1.09 11.04
N LEU A 177 11.23 -0.64 10.60
CA LEU A 177 10.64 0.62 11.03
C LEU A 177 10.28 0.59 12.53
N LEU A 178 9.63 -0.47 13.00
CA LEU A 178 9.15 -0.60 14.39
C LEU A 178 10.25 -0.99 15.39
N GLY A 179 11.26 -1.75 14.97
CA GLY A 179 12.40 -2.17 15.78
C GLY A 179 13.47 -1.10 15.91
N ALA A 180 13.35 0.00 15.15
CA ALA A 180 14.37 1.04 15.03
C ALA A 180 15.72 0.49 14.52
N ASP A 181 15.69 -0.61 13.77
CA ASP A 181 16.88 -1.21 13.15
C ASP A 181 17.53 -0.27 12.12
N LEU A 182 16.75 0.67 11.57
CA LEU A 182 17.27 1.76 10.75
C LEU A 182 18.25 2.64 11.54
N LEU A 183 17.96 2.89 12.81
CA LEU A 183 18.75 3.75 13.67
C LEU A 183 20.07 3.05 14.05
N SER A 184 20.01 1.77 14.39
CA SER A 184 21.18 0.95 14.71
C SER A 184 22.05 0.66 13.48
N SER A 185 21.48 0.55 12.28
CA SER A 185 22.26 0.40 11.05
C SER A 185 22.97 1.69 10.62
N LEU A 186 22.37 2.87 10.86
CA LEU A 186 22.99 4.16 10.55
C LEU A 186 24.07 4.56 11.57
N PHE A 187 23.91 4.18 12.84
CA PHE A 187 24.88 4.47 13.91
C PHE A 187 25.19 3.21 14.74
N PRO A 188 25.96 2.25 14.18
CA PRO A 188 26.17 0.93 14.80
C PRO A 188 26.90 0.96 16.14
N ASN A 189 27.68 2.02 16.41
CA ASN A 189 28.45 2.17 17.64
C ASN A 189 27.78 3.07 18.69
N HIS A 190 26.57 3.58 18.41
CA HIS A 190 25.86 4.49 19.30
C HIS A 190 24.85 3.73 20.15
N VAL A 191 24.90 3.94 21.46
CA VAL A 191 23.92 3.39 22.39
C VAL A 191 22.78 4.39 22.52
N PHE A 192 21.63 4.07 21.92
CA PHE A 192 20.48 4.96 21.91
C PHE A 192 19.77 5.01 23.26
N THR A 193 19.46 6.23 23.68
CA THR A 193 18.64 6.55 24.84
C THR A 193 17.15 6.47 24.51
N SER A 194 16.30 6.36 25.54
CA SER A 194 14.84 6.33 25.36
C SER A 194 14.29 7.58 24.66
N TYR A 195 14.92 8.74 24.86
CA TYR A 195 14.52 9.99 24.19
C TYR A 195 14.79 9.96 22.70
N GLU A 196 15.91 9.37 22.26
CA GLU A 196 16.24 9.23 20.83
C GLU A 196 15.27 8.26 20.13
N TYR A 197 14.88 7.16 20.79
CA TYR A 197 13.83 6.29 20.27
C TYR A 197 12.48 7.01 20.17
N LEU A 198 12.10 7.81 21.17
CA LEU A 198 10.87 8.61 21.11
C LEU A 198 10.90 9.57 19.92
N LEU A 199 12.01 10.29 19.72
CA LEU A 199 12.18 11.20 18.57
C LEU A 199 12.09 10.46 17.24
N TYR A 200 12.70 9.28 17.12
CA TYR A 200 12.61 8.43 15.94
C TYR A 200 11.16 8.04 15.61
N PHE A 201 10.38 7.57 16.59
CA PHE A 201 8.97 7.23 16.35
C PHE A 201 8.09 8.44 16.05
N LEU A 202 8.34 9.59 16.69
CA LEU A 202 7.67 10.85 16.37
C LEU A 202 7.97 11.31 14.94
N LEU A 203 9.21 11.14 14.48
CA LEU A 203 9.60 11.44 13.10
C LEU A 203 8.86 10.54 12.12
N ILE A 204 8.85 9.21 12.34
CA ILE A 204 8.10 8.26 11.51
C ILE A 204 6.62 8.61 11.46
N PHE A 205 6.01 8.87 12.61
CA PHE A 205 4.60 9.25 12.68
C PHE A 205 4.34 10.55 11.90
N THR A 206 5.24 11.53 11.99
CA THR A 206 5.15 12.78 11.24
C THR A 206 5.24 12.55 9.74
N ILE A 207 6.21 11.74 9.27
CA ILE A 207 6.33 11.35 7.86
C ILE A 207 5.04 10.66 7.39
N TYR A 208 4.51 9.72 8.19
CA TYR A 208 3.26 9.03 7.87
C TYR A 208 2.07 10.00 7.76
N ARG A 209 1.97 10.99 8.66
CA ARG A 209 0.97 12.06 8.61
C ARG A 209 1.10 12.93 7.35
N VAL A 210 2.33 13.19 6.88
CA VAL A 210 2.56 13.87 5.60
C VAL A 210 2.02 13.03 4.44
N PHE A 211 2.26 11.72 4.40
CA PHE A 211 1.69 10.84 3.37
C PHE A 211 0.16 10.85 3.34
N ILE A 212 -0.50 10.81 4.52
CA ILE A 212 -1.97 10.95 4.60
C ILE A 212 -2.40 12.30 4.02
N SER A 213 -1.70 13.38 4.38
CA SER A 213 -2.04 14.73 3.94
C SER A 213 -1.88 14.88 2.42
N LEU A 214 -0.81 14.32 1.83
CA LEU A 214 -0.59 14.28 0.39
C LEU A 214 -1.67 13.48 -0.33
N PHE A 215 -2.04 12.30 0.19
CA PHE A 215 -3.13 11.51 -0.37
C PHE A 215 -4.46 12.28 -0.36
N PHE A 216 -4.78 12.98 0.74
CA PHE A 216 -5.98 13.81 0.84
C PHE A 216 -5.95 15.00 -0.12
N LEU A 217 -4.79 15.63 -0.30
CA LEU A 217 -4.61 16.73 -1.25
C LEU A 217 -4.85 16.26 -2.68
N ILE A 218 -4.21 15.15 -3.08
CA ILE A 218 -4.36 14.55 -4.42
C ILE A 218 -5.83 14.16 -4.64
N GLY A 219 -6.44 13.49 -3.67
CA GLY A 219 -7.82 13.04 -3.76
C GLY A 219 -8.83 14.18 -3.88
N LYS A 220 -8.66 15.25 -3.08
CA LYS A 220 -9.49 16.46 -3.20
C LYS A 220 -9.30 17.15 -4.55
N THR A 221 -8.09 17.21 -5.08
CA THR A 221 -7.83 17.80 -6.41
C THR A 221 -8.51 16.99 -7.51
N ILE A 222 -8.42 15.66 -7.45
CA ILE A 222 -9.13 14.76 -8.39
C ILE A 222 -10.64 14.97 -8.29
N GLY A 223 -11.19 15.06 -7.07
CA GLY A 223 -12.62 15.30 -6.85
C GLY A 223 -13.10 16.68 -7.34
N ARG A 224 -12.32 17.74 -7.11
CA ARG A 224 -12.64 19.12 -7.55
C ARG A 224 -12.62 19.27 -9.06
N ASN A 225 -11.63 18.69 -9.74
CA ASN A 225 -11.51 18.73 -11.20
C ASN A 225 -12.64 17.99 -11.92
N HIS A 226 -13.36 17.13 -11.21
CA HIS A 226 -14.54 16.42 -11.73
C HIS A 226 -15.87 17.05 -11.31
N GLY A 227 -15.85 18.21 -10.65
CA GLY A 227 -17.00 19.10 -10.51
C GLY A 227 -18.27 18.49 -9.94
N GLY A 228 -18.45 18.58 -8.62
CA GLY A 228 -19.78 18.86 -8.06
C GLY A 228 -20.91 17.84 -8.25
N MET A 229 -20.64 16.55 -8.47
CA MET A 229 -21.71 15.55 -8.42
C MET A 229 -21.98 15.09 -6.99
N LYS A 230 -22.71 15.92 -6.25
CA LYS A 230 -23.33 15.61 -4.96
C LYS A 230 -24.35 14.46 -5.02
N ASN A 231 -24.57 13.82 -6.17
CA ASN A 231 -25.67 12.86 -6.39
C ASN A 231 -25.22 11.62 -7.21
N GLU A 232 -24.29 10.81 -6.71
CA GLU A 232 -24.37 9.35 -6.97
C GLU A 232 -25.13 8.68 -5.80
N HIS A 233 -26.27 9.27 -5.43
CA HIS A 233 -27.41 8.52 -4.88
C HIS A 233 -28.27 8.11 -6.07
N THR A 234 -28.85 6.90 -6.03
CA THR A 234 -29.52 6.13 -7.11
C THR A 234 -28.53 5.24 -7.89
N ILE A 235 -28.61 3.92 -7.89
CA ILE A 235 -29.56 2.89 -7.42
C ILE A 235 -28.72 1.75 -6.83
#